data_AF-A0A836QMD9-F1
#
_entry.id   AF-A0A836QMD9-F1
#
_cell.length_a   1.000
_cell.length_b   1.000
_cell.length_c   1.000
_cell.angle_alpha   90.00
_cell.angle_beta   90.00
_cell.angle_gamma   90.00
#
_symmetry.space_group_name_H-M   'P 1'
#
loop_
_entity.id
_entity.type
_entity.pdbx_description
1 polymer ?
#
loop_
_entity_poly.entity_id
_entity_poly.type
_entity_poly.pdbx_seq_one_letter_code
_entity_poly.pdbx_strand_id
1 'polypeptide(L)'
;SRRRARAEEFRKQFGGVGVCQRYEDLLAMEEVAGVVIATPPEVHTAQVVQALEAGKAVMVEKPMCASRAEVDEIGAALSARPEAVLMVAENYYYKPSLALMKEVIEWDGIGAVQRMVVKKLTQQSAEGWKSAYGALLEGGIHFIALMADLADTALAAAAPRGGADGVGESTTGGPVDAAEAEHGEAGVPAQRVSAEGRGAAEESPLKLDPGGGDAASNSDGAIPELRAPSEIAAEFPTLKRGGGRE
;
A
#
# COMPACT_ATOMS: atom_id res chain seq x y z
N SER A 1 25.89 -0.13 -6.02
CA SER A 1 26.14 -1.37 -6.79
C SER A 1 27.31 -2.12 -6.18
N ARG A 2 27.26 -3.45 -6.09
CA ARG A 2 28.38 -4.28 -5.59
C ARG A 2 29.60 -4.33 -6.53
N ARG A 3 29.43 -3.93 -7.80
CA ARG A 3 30.52 -3.80 -8.77
C ARG A 3 30.83 -2.33 -8.99
N ARG A 4 32.06 -1.93 -8.66
CA ARG A 4 32.51 -0.52 -8.75
C ARG A 4 32.30 0.06 -10.15
N ALA A 5 32.71 -0.66 -11.20
CA ALA A 5 32.54 -0.19 -12.58
C ALA A 5 31.07 0.15 -12.92
N ARG A 6 30.11 -0.65 -12.46
CA ARG A 6 28.68 -0.40 -12.67
C ARG A 6 28.17 0.78 -11.84
N ALA A 7 28.70 0.98 -10.63
CA ALA A 7 28.36 2.16 -9.83
C ALA A 7 28.88 3.45 -10.48
N GLU A 8 30.10 3.41 -11.02
CA GLU A 8 30.73 4.53 -11.73
C GLU A 8 29.98 4.89 -13.02
N GLU A 9 29.53 3.88 -13.77
CA GLU A 9 28.68 4.06 -14.94
C GLU A 9 27.33 4.71 -14.57
N PHE A 10 26.65 4.17 -13.55
CA PHE A 10 25.40 4.75 -13.05
C PHE A 10 25.58 6.19 -12.58
N ARG A 11 26.67 6.47 -11.85
CA ARG A 11 27.03 7.82 -11.42
C ARG A 11 27.18 8.76 -12.63
N LYS A 12 27.92 8.35 -13.66
CA LYS A 12 28.13 9.15 -14.88
C LYS A 12 26.83 9.40 -15.63
N GLN A 13 25.96 8.40 -15.71
CA GLN A 13 24.68 8.49 -16.41
C GLN A 13 23.70 9.46 -15.74
N PHE A 14 23.64 9.45 -14.41
CA PHE A 14 22.63 10.20 -13.64
C PHE A 14 23.19 11.39 -12.85
N GLY A 15 24.47 11.73 -13.02
CA GLY A 15 25.09 12.91 -12.40
C GLY A 15 25.36 12.80 -10.89
N GLY A 16 25.64 11.60 -10.37
CA GLY A 16 25.93 11.40 -8.95
C GLY A 16 27.26 12.01 -8.50
N VAL A 17 27.35 12.41 -7.23
CA VAL A 17 28.54 13.09 -6.66
C VAL A 17 29.67 12.13 -6.28
N GLY A 18 29.36 10.85 -6.06
CA GLY A 18 30.34 9.88 -5.55
C GLY A 18 29.87 8.43 -5.71
N VAL A 19 30.79 7.51 -5.40
CA VAL A 19 30.53 6.07 -5.36
C VAL A 19 31.21 5.49 -4.12
N CYS A 20 30.42 4.89 -3.25
CA CYS A 20 30.91 4.10 -2.12
C CYS A 20 31.15 2.65 -2.54
N GLN A 21 32.18 2.03 -1.98
CA GLN A 21 32.49 0.62 -2.25
C GLN A 21 31.62 -0.30 -1.39
N ARG A 22 31.39 0.09 -0.13
CA ARG A 22 30.52 -0.62 0.81
C ARG A 22 29.30 0.21 1.17
N TYR A 23 28.28 -0.46 1.69
CA TYR A 23 27.03 0.20 2.09
C TYR A 23 27.26 1.06 3.35
N GLU A 24 28.05 0.54 4.27
CA GLU A 24 28.41 1.16 5.55
C GLU A 24 29.21 2.45 5.33
N ASP A 25 30.05 2.51 4.29
CA ASP A 25 30.77 3.73 3.91
C ASP A 25 29.79 4.86 3.55
N LEU A 26 28.66 4.54 2.89
CA LEU A 26 27.60 5.52 2.57
C LEU A 26 26.87 5.97 3.85
N LEU A 27 26.60 5.04 4.77
CA LEU A 27 25.91 5.37 6.02
C LEU A 27 26.75 6.25 6.96
N ALA A 28 28.07 6.16 6.89
CA ALA A 28 28.98 6.99 7.68
C ALA A 28 29.11 8.44 7.17
N MET A 29 28.62 8.77 5.98
CA MET A 29 28.72 10.11 5.41
C MET A 29 27.70 11.05 6.05
N GLU A 30 28.16 12.14 6.68
CA GLU A 30 27.30 13.11 7.35
C GLU A 30 26.41 13.88 6.36
N GLU A 31 26.90 14.11 5.15
CA GLU A 31 26.17 14.79 4.07
C GLU A 31 24.99 13.98 3.50
N VAL A 32 24.93 12.68 3.77
CA VAL A 32 23.84 11.82 3.33
C VAL A 32 22.73 11.86 4.38
N ALA A 33 21.62 12.52 4.07
CA ALA A 33 20.46 12.59 4.96
C ALA A 33 19.56 11.32 4.91
N GLY A 34 19.59 10.58 3.81
CA GLY A 34 18.74 9.42 3.61
C GLY A 34 19.20 8.50 2.50
N VAL A 35 18.62 7.31 2.46
CA VAL A 35 18.97 6.23 1.51
C VAL A 35 17.73 5.67 0.83
N VAL A 36 17.90 5.32 -0.46
CA VAL A 36 16.93 4.54 -1.23
C VAL A 36 17.48 3.13 -1.38
N ILE A 37 16.80 2.14 -0.79
CA ILE A 37 17.16 0.73 -0.82
C ILE A 37 16.33 0.06 -1.92
N ALA A 38 16.97 -0.19 -3.06
CA ALA A 38 16.38 -0.87 -4.22
C ALA A 38 17.15 -2.17 -4.54
N THR A 39 17.54 -2.90 -3.51
CA THR A 39 18.23 -4.18 -3.58
C THR A 39 17.21 -5.32 -3.72
N PRO A 40 17.66 -6.58 -3.86
CA PRO A 40 16.75 -7.72 -3.72
C PRO A 40 16.18 -7.82 -2.28
N PRO A 41 14.93 -8.29 -2.10
CA PRO A 41 14.23 -8.24 -0.80
C PRO A 41 14.91 -9.01 0.33
N GLU A 42 15.72 -10.02 0.01
CA GLU A 42 16.43 -10.86 0.99
C GLU A 42 17.40 -10.07 1.88
N VAL A 43 17.78 -8.86 1.47
CA VAL A 43 18.70 -8.01 2.23
C VAL A 43 18.07 -6.71 2.72
N HIS A 44 16.77 -6.48 2.47
CA HIS A 44 16.09 -5.25 2.86
C HIS A 44 16.12 -5.04 4.37
N THR A 45 15.71 -6.03 5.16
CA THR A 45 15.65 -5.96 6.64
C THR A 45 16.96 -5.44 7.22
N ALA A 46 18.07 -6.12 6.93
CA ALA A 46 19.38 -5.76 7.45
C ALA A 46 19.83 -4.37 6.99
N GLN A 47 19.54 -3.98 5.74
CA GLN A 47 19.92 -2.67 5.22
C GLN A 47 19.09 -1.54 5.82
N VAL A 48 17.79 -1.76 6.02
CA VAL A 48 16.86 -0.81 6.66
C VAL A 48 17.32 -0.57 8.10
N VAL A 49 17.52 -1.63 8.88
CA VAL A 49 17.97 -1.53 10.28
C VAL A 49 19.27 -0.74 10.39
N GLN A 50 20.29 -1.10 9.61
CA GLN A 50 21.59 -0.39 9.62
C GLN A 50 21.46 1.10 9.28
N ALA A 51 20.59 1.46 8.33
CA ALA A 51 20.38 2.85 7.95
C ALA A 51 19.64 3.64 9.05
N LEU A 52 18.62 3.04 9.66
CA LEU A 52 17.91 3.64 10.78
C LEU A 52 18.86 3.85 11.97
N GLU A 53 19.66 2.85 12.32
CA GLU A 53 20.68 2.95 13.38
C GLU A 53 21.71 4.07 13.11
N ALA A 54 22.12 4.22 11.84
CA ALA A 54 22.99 5.30 11.38
C ALA A 54 22.28 6.68 11.30
N GLY A 55 21.01 6.78 11.69
CA GLY A 55 20.23 8.02 11.72
C GLY A 55 19.85 8.53 10.33
N LYS A 56 19.77 7.66 9.32
CA LYS A 56 19.37 8.03 7.96
C LYS A 56 17.86 7.86 7.78
N ALA A 57 17.24 8.77 7.04
CA ALA A 57 15.89 8.52 6.52
C ALA A 57 15.94 7.38 5.49
N VAL A 58 14.96 6.48 5.50
CA VAL A 58 14.97 5.27 4.68
C VAL A 58 13.75 5.21 3.78
N MET A 59 13.99 5.02 2.49
CA MET A 59 13.01 4.56 1.52
C MET A 59 13.43 3.16 1.06
N VAL A 60 12.57 2.16 1.20
CA VAL A 60 12.88 0.78 0.80
C VAL A 60 11.88 0.25 -0.22
N GLU A 61 12.38 -0.41 -1.26
CA GLU A 61 11.54 -1.09 -2.23
C GLU A 61 10.65 -2.14 -1.60
N LYS A 62 9.50 -2.38 -2.23
CA LYS A 62 8.58 -3.42 -1.81
C LYS A 62 9.03 -4.80 -2.33
N PRO A 63 8.76 -5.90 -1.61
CA PRO A 63 8.31 -5.92 -0.22
C PRO A 63 9.43 -5.44 0.72
N MET A 64 9.06 -4.74 1.79
CA MET A 64 10.01 -4.26 2.80
C MET A 64 10.77 -5.42 3.47
N CYS A 65 10.10 -6.55 3.69
CA CYS A 65 10.66 -7.77 4.23
C CYS A 65 9.75 -8.96 3.87
N ALA A 66 10.19 -10.19 4.15
CA ALA A 66 9.51 -11.41 3.72
C ALA A 66 8.77 -12.13 4.88
N SER A 67 8.98 -11.73 6.12
CA SER A 67 8.41 -12.39 7.30
C SER A 67 8.00 -11.43 8.40
N ARG A 68 7.09 -11.89 9.27
CA ARG A 68 6.65 -11.12 10.44
C ARG A 68 7.78 -10.82 11.43
N ALA A 69 8.71 -11.78 11.62
CA ALA A 69 9.85 -11.57 12.50
C ALA A 69 10.74 -10.40 12.03
N GLU A 70 10.90 -10.25 10.71
CA GLU A 70 11.64 -9.11 10.14
C GLU A 70 10.88 -7.79 10.27
N VAL A 71 9.54 -7.81 10.22
CA VAL A 71 8.72 -6.62 10.54
C VAL A 71 8.99 -6.17 11.97
N ASP A 72 9.02 -7.11 12.91
CA ASP A 72 9.27 -6.81 14.33
C ASP A 72 10.70 -6.26 14.54
N GLU A 73 11.69 -6.79 13.82
CA GLU A 73 13.08 -6.30 13.86
C GLU A 73 13.20 -4.85 13.35
N ILE A 74 12.59 -4.55 12.21
CA ILE A 74 12.54 -3.19 11.65
C ILE A 74 11.78 -2.26 12.60
N GLY A 75 10.66 -2.73 13.16
CA GLY A 75 9.85 -1.98 14.12
C GLY A 75 10.62 -1.62 15.38
N ALA A 76 11.46 -2.53 15.89
CA ALA A 76 12.33 -2.26 17.03
C ALA A 76 13.37 -1.19 16.72
N ALA A 77 14.03 -1.27 15.56
CA ALA A 77 15.01 -0.27 15.11
C ALA A 77 14.37 1.11 14.91
N LEU A 78 13.17 1.16 14.32
CA LEU A 78 12.41 2.39 14.15
C LEU A 78 12.00 3.00 15.51
N SER A 79 11.50 2.16 16.43
CA SER A 79 11.04 2.61 17.75
C SER A 79 12.17 3.13 18.64
N ALA A 80 13.40 2.65 18.44
CA ALA A 80 14.58 3.13 19.15
C ALA A 80 14.95 4.59 18.78
N ARG A 81 14.37 5.13 17.71
CA ARG A 81 14.66 6.46 17.17
C ARG A 81 13.37 7.23 16.86
N PRO A 82 12.85 8.02 17.80
CA PRO A 82 11.57 8.73 17.62
C PRO A 82 11.49 9.63 16.38
N GLU A 83 12.64 10.15 15.93
CA GLU A 83 12.76 11.00 14.74
C GLU A 83 13.02 10.24 13.43
N ALA A 84 13.16 8.91 13.49
CA ALA A 84 13.48 8.12 12.31
C ALA A 84 12.31 8.09 11.32
N VAL A 85 12.67 8.15 10.03
CA VAL A 85 11.71 8.10 8.92
C VAL A 85 11.97 6.85 8.11
N LEU A 86 10.93 6.02 7.97
CA LEU A 86 10.92 4.84 7.12
C LEU A 86 9.69 4.89 6.20
N MET A 87 9.92 4.70 4.90
CA MET A 87 8.87 4.58 3.90
C MET A 87 9.10 3.34 3.04
N VAL A 88 8.02 2.62 2.74
CA VAL A 88 8.01 1.57 1.72
C VAL A 88 7.63 2.20 0.38
N ALA A 89 8.39 1.94 -0.67
CA ALA A 89 8.17 2.44 -2.03
C ALA A 89 7.00 1.71 -2.72
N GLU A 90 5.80 1.78 -2.12
CA GLU A 90 4.57 1.24 -2.68
C GLU A 90 3.91 2.28 -3.59
N ASN A 91 4.06 2.10 -4.90
CA ASN A 91 3.61 3.07 -5.89
C ASN A 91 2.08 3.16 -6.02
N TYR A 92 1.32 2.16 -5.54
CA TYR A 92 -0.15 2.20 -5.63
C TYR A 92 -0.77 3.29 -4.75
N TYR A 93 -0.08 3.72 -3.69
CA TYR A 93 -0.52 4.84 -2.85
C TYR A 93 -0.62 6.17 -3.61
N TYR A 94 0.10 6.29 -4.73
CA TYR A 94 0.20 7.52 -5.52
C TYR A 94 -0.63 7.47 -6.81
N LYS A 95 -1.47 6.44 -6.98
CA LYS A 95 -2.35 6.36 -8.15
C LYS A 95 -3.49 7.39 -8.03
N PRO A 96 -3.74 8.22 -9.07
CA PRO A 96 -4.86 9.15 -9.06
C PRO A 96 -6.22 8.46 -8.81
N SER A 97 -6.37 7.21 -9.26
CA SER A 97 -7.56 6.41 -8.98
C SER A 97 -7.78 6.15 -7.50
N LEU A 98 -6.71 5.93 -6.72
CA LEU A 98 -6.81 5.72 -5.28
C LEU A 98 -7.22 7.02 -4.58
N ALA A 99 -6.59 8.14 -4.94
CA ALA A 99 -6.97 9.45 -4.42
C ALA A 99 -8.47 9.73 -4.66
N LEU A 100 -8.95 9.54 -5.89
CA LEU A 100 -10.37 9.70 -6.22
C LEU A 100 -11.28 8.75 -5.43
N MET A 101 -10.90 7.47 -5.26
CA MET A 101 -11.69 6.52 -4.47
C MET A 101 -11.78 6.94 -3.00
N LYS A 102 -10.69 7.45 -2.40
CA LYS A 102 -10.67 7.95 -1.02
C LYS A 102 -11.54 9.19 -0.88
N GLU A 103 -11.36 10.17 -1.76
CA GLU A 103 -12.21 11.35 -1.83
C GLU A 103 -13.68 10.94 -1.91
N VAL A 104 -14.01 9.94 -2.74
CA VAL A 104 -15.38 9.44 -2.91
C VAL A 104 -15.98 8.85 -1.64
N ILE A 105 -15.16 8.19 -0.83
CA ILE A 105 -15.54 7.63 0.47
C ILE A 105 -15.71 8.77 1.50
N GLU A 106 -14.78 9.72 1.55
CA GLU A 106 -14.73 10.77 2.57
C GLU A 106 -15.91 11.76 2.51
N TRP A 107 -16.37 12.10 1.29
CA TRP A 107 -17.59 12.93 1.11
C TRP A 107 -18.90 12.15 1.20
N ASP A 108 -18.85 10.84 1.49
CA ASP A 108 -20.01 9.93 1.59
C ASP A 108 -20.78 9.80 0.26
N GLY A 109 -20.07 9.71 -0.86
CA GLY A 109 -20.68 9.63 -2.20
C GLY A 109 -21.33 8.28 -2.52
N ILE A 110 -20.95 7.21 -1.81
CA ILE A 110 -21.44 5.84 -2.01
C ILE A 110 -22.12 5.24 -0.77
N GLY A 111 -22.29 6.03 0.29
CA GLY A 111 -22.70 5.53 1.60
C GLY A 111 -21.60 4.72 2.28
N ALA A 112 -21.98 4.01 3.35
CA ALA A 112 -21.06 3.12 4.06
C ALA A 112 -20.54 1.99 3.15
N VAL A 113 -19.22 1.88 3.04
CA VAL A 113 -18.57 0.80 2.26
C VAL A 113 -18.89 -0.56 2.89
N GLN A 114 -19.56 -1.42 2.13
CA GLN A 114 -19.96 -2.76 2.61
C GLN A 114 -18.96 -3.86 2.22
N ARG A 115 -18.30 -3.72 1.06
CA ARG A 115 -17.45 -4.76 0.49
C ARG A 115 -16.45 -4.19 -0.51
N MET A 116 -15.22 -4.68 -0.44
CA MET A 116 -14.18 -4.45 -1.45
C MET A 116 -13.79 -5.77 -2.10
N VAL A 117 -13.57 -5.77 -3.41
CA VAL A 117 -13.14 -6.96 -4.16
C VAL A 117 -12.08 -6.55 -5.16
N VAL A 118 -10.96 -7.25 -5.13
CA VAL A 118 -9.94 -7.15 -6.16
C VAL A 118 -9.78 -8.50 -6.84
N LYS A 119 -9.79 -8.49 -8.17
CA LYS A 119 -9.50 -9.66 -9.00
C LYS A 119 -8.47 -9.29 -10.04
N LYS A 120 -7.26 -9.86 -9.93
CA LYS A 120 -6.22 -9.78 -10.97
C LYS A 120 -6.00 -11.17 -11.55
N LEU A 121 -6.34 -11.34 -12.82
CA LEU A 121 -6.06 -12.54 -13.59
C LEU A 121 -5.04 -12.18 -14.67
N THR A 122 -3.77 -12.39 -14.36
CA THR A 122 -2.66 -12.11 -15.28
C THR A 122 -1.64 -13.21 -15.16
N GLN A 123 -1.14 -13.68 -16.29
CA GLN A 123 0.02 -14.55 -16.33
C GLN A 123 1.27 -13.67 -16.48
N GLN A 124 2.21 -13.81 -15.56
CA GLN A 124 3.50 -13.14 -15.60
C GLN A 124 4.59 -14.19 -15.50
N SER A 125 5.57 -14.13 -16.41
CA SER A 125 6.81 -14.88 -16.27
C SER A 125 7.78 -14.06 -15.42
N ALA A 126 8.33 -14.68 -14.38
CA ALA A 126 9.40 -14.10 -13.58
C ALA A 126 10.66 -14.96 -13.75
N GLU A 127 11.82 -14.30 -13.86
CA GLU A 127 13.13 -14.93 -13.91
C GLU A 127 14.00 -14.46 -12.74
N GLY A 128 15.00 -15.27 -12.37
CA GLY A 128 15.94 -14.94 -11.30
C GLY A 128 15.29 -14.93 -9.92
N TRP A 129 15.74 -14.04 -9.04
CA TRP A 129 15.26 -13.99 -7.65
C TRP A 129 13.75 -13.73 -7.55
N LYS A 130 13.16 -12.99 -8.50
CA LYS A 130 11.72 -12.67 -8.53
C LYS A 130 10.83 -13.90 -8.63
N SER A 131 11.29 -14.99 -9.23
CA SER A 131 10.49 -16.21 -9.34
C SER A 131 10.28 -16.91 -8.00
N ALA A 132 11.08 -16.59 -6.98
CA ALA A 132 10.97 -17.20 -5.65
C ALA A 132 9.79 -16.68 -4.82
N TYR A 133 9.23 -15.51 -5.18
CA TYR A 133 8.28 -14.77 -4.33
C TYR A 133 6.81 -15.01 -4.68
N GLY A 134 6.54 -15.64 -5.82
CA GLY A 134 5.19 -15.97 -6.27
C GLY A 134 4.31 -14.74 -6.55
N ALA A 135 3.07 -14.98 -6.99
CA ALA A 135 2.18 -13.91 -7.42
C ALA A 135 1.81 -12.92 -6.31
N LEU A 136 1.78 -13.38 -5.04
CA LEU A 136 1.37 -12.55 -3.92
C LEU A 136 2.41 -11.47 -3.59
N LEU A 137 3.67 -11.82 -3.38
CA LEU A 137 4.70 -10.83 -3.00
C LEU A 137 5.22 -10.02 -4.19
N GLU A 138 5.14 -10.55 -5.41
CA GLU A 138 5.50 -9.79 -6.62
C GLU A 138 4.41 -8.78 -7.01
N GLY A 139 3.17 -9.24 -7.15
CA GLY A 139 2.07 -8.43 -7.69
C GLY A 139 0.91 -8.20 -6.73
N GLY A 140 0.60 -9.18 -5.88
CA GLY A 140 -0.51 -9.13 -4.94
C GLY A 140 -0.34 -8.07 -3.84
N ILE A 141 0.90 -7.80 -3.43
CA ILE A 141 1.24 -6.84 -2.37
C ILE A 141 0.66 -5.45 -2.64
N HIS A 142 0.70 -5.01 -3.90
CA HIS A 142 0.13 -3.74 -4.33
C HIS A 142 -1.38 -3.65 -4.07
N PHE A 143 -2.10 -4.75 -4.27
CA PHE A 143 -3.55 -4.81 -4.06
C PHE A 143 -3.92 -4.95 -2.60
N ILE A 144 -3.10 -5.67 -1.82
CA ILE A 144 -3.25 -5.72 -0.36
C ILE A 144 -3.05 -4.32 0.23
N ALA A 145 -1.96 -3.63 -0.17
CA ALA A 145 -1.68 -2.26 0.28
C ALA A 145 -2.80 -1.28 -0.09
N LEU A 146 -3.27 -1.33 -1.35
CA LEU A 146 -4.38 -0.50 -1.82
C LEU A 146 -5.68 -0.79 -1.05
N MET A 147 -6.03 -2.06 -0.83
CA MET A 147 -7.25 -2.41 -0.09
C MET A 147 -7.15 -2.04 1.38
N ALA A 148 -5.98 -2.17 2.00
CA ALA A 148 -5.76 -1.77 3.39
C ALA A 148 -5.98 -0.26 3.57
N ASP A 149 -5.37 0.57 2.73
CA ASP A 149 -5.53 2.04 2.81
C ASP A 149 -6.98 2.48 2.51
N LEU A 150 -7.65 1.86 1.54
CA LEU A 150 -9.08 2.11 1.32
C LEU A 150 -9.93 1.67 2.52
N ALA A 151 -9.61 0.53 3.15
CA ALA A 151 -10.34 0.05 4.32
C ALA A 151 -10.17 1.00 5.51
N ASP A 152 -8.95 1.48 5.77
CA ASP A 152 -8.69 2.48 6.80
C ASP A 152 -9.47 3.77 6.53
N THR A 153 -9.50 4.22 5.28
CA THR A 153 -10.29 5.39 4.85
C THR A 153 -11.79 5.18 5.10
N ALA A 154 -12.32 4.02 4.74
CA ALA A 154 -13.74 3.69 4.94
C ALA A 154 -14.11 3.59 6.43
N LEU A 155 -13.25 3.01 7.25
CA LEU A 155 -13.43 2.92 8.70
C LEU A 155 -13.40 4.30 9.35
N ALA A 156 -12.47 5.16 8.93
CA ALA A 156 -12.39 6.54 9.40
C ALA A 156 -13.63 7.37 9.01
N ALA A 157 -14.13 7.21 7.78
CA ALA A 157 -15.32 7.91 7.31
C ALA A 157 -16.61 7.47 8.03
N ALA A 158 -16.67 6.21 8.47
CA ALA A 158 -17.78 5.65 9.23
C ALA A 158 -17.73 5.99 10.74
N ALA A 159 -16.61 6.48 11.26
CA ALA A 159 -16.49 6.84 12.66
C ALA A 159 -17.48 7.97 13.01
N PRO A 160 -18.11 7.94 14.20
CA PRO A 160 -19.03 9.00 14.62
C PRO A 160 -18.30 10.34 14.56
N ARG A 161 -18.75 11.24 13.68
CA ARG A 161 -18.26 12.62 13.70
C ARG A 161 -18.80 13.22 14.98
N GLY A 162 -17.91 13.44 15.96
CA GLY A 162 -18.26 14.06 17.23
C GLY A 162 -18.94 15.40 16.97
N GLY A 163 -20.28 15.41 17.03
CA GLY A 163 -21.06 16.63 16.98
C GLY A 163 -20.88 17.35 18.30
N ALA A 164 -20.32 18.56 18.23
CA ALA A 164 -20.50 19.57 19.26
C ALA A 164 -21.95 20.07 19.20
N ASP A 165 -22.92 19.19 19.46
CA ASP A 165 -24.33 19.53 19.56
C ASP A 165 -24.94 18.73 20.72
N GLY A 166 -25.21 19.43 21.82
CA GLY A 166 -26.23 19.05 22.80
C GLY A 166 -25.84 17.96 23.81
N VAL A 167 -25.59 18.39 25.04
CA VAL A 167 -25.74 17.56 26.24
C VAL A 167 -27.15 16.96 26.25
N GLY A 168 -27.22 15.66 25.99
CA GLY A 168 -28.41 14.82 26.19
C GLY A 168 -28.01 13.62 27.01
N GLU A 169 -28.10 13.76 28.33
CA GLU A 169 -27.86 12.70 29.29
C GLU A 169 -28.90 11.58 29.08
N SER A 170 -28.43 10.39 28.69
CA SER A 170 -29.24 9.17 28.70
C SER A 170 -28.40 8.04 29.30
N THR A 171 -28.47 7.96 30.63
CA THR A 171 -28.19 6.75 31.40
C THR A 171 -29.04 5.59 30.91
N THR A 172 -28.43 4.48 30.48
CA THR A 172 -28.57 3.11 31.05
C THR A 172 -28.08 2.08 30.03
N GLY A 173 -27.11 1.24 30.43
CA GLY A 173 -26.68 0.06 29.68
C GLY A 173 -25.31 -0.42 30.17
N GLY A 174 -25.31 -1.42 31.06
CA GLY A 174 -24.15 -1.91 31.80
C GLY A 174 -23.05 -2.59 30.95
N PRO A 175 -21.98 -3.08 31.63
CA PRO A 175 -20.74 -3.48 31.00
C PRO A 175 -20.93 -4.74 30.15
N VAL A 176 -20.40 -4.72 28.93
CA VAL A 176 -20.19 -5.95 28.16
C VAL A 176 -18.79 -6.46 28.48
N ASP A 177 -18.77 -7.64 29.11
CA ASP A 177 -17.59 -8.39 29.51
C ASP A 177 -16.65 -8.65 28.33
N ALA A 178 -15.35 -8.54 28.63
CA ALA A 178 -14.28 -9.03 27.79
C ALA A 178 -14.36 -10.57 27.70
N ALA A 179 -14.76 -11.09 26.54
CA ALA A 179 -14.68 -12.51 26.26
C ALA A 179 -13.26 -12.85 25.80
N GLU A 180 -12.58 -13.61 26.66
CA GLU A 180 -11.28 -14.23 26.45
C GLU A 180 -11.27 -15.11 25.18
N ALA A 181 -10.20 -14.99 24.38
CA ALA A 181 -9.95 -15.85 23.24
C ALA A 181 -9.23 -17.13 23.71
N GLU A 182 -9.98 -18.22 23.83
CA GLU A 182 -9.41 -19.55 24.05
C GLU A 182 -8.77 -20.11 22.77
N HIS A 183 -7.54 -20.62 22.93
CA HIS A 183 -6.81 -21.38 21.94
C HIS A 183 -7.47 -22.73 21.67
N GLY A 184 -7.84 -23.00 20.41
CA GLY A 184 -8.27 -24.31 19.94
C GLY A 184 -7.58 -24.69 18.63
N GLU A 185 -6.61 -25.59 18.69
CA GLU A 185 -6.11 -26.33 17.54
C GLU A 185 -7.26 -27.15 16.92
N ALA A 186 -7.56 -26.91 15.65
CA ALA A 186 -8.36 -27.84 14.84
C ALA A 186 -7.82 -27.83 13.40
N GLY A 187 -7.36 -29.00 12.96
CA GLY A 187 -6.69 -29.23 11.70
C GLY A 187 -7.48 -28.83 10.45
N VAL A 188 -6.74 -28.43 9.43
CA VAL A 188 -7.25 -28.06 8.10
C VAL A 188 -7.71 -29.31 7.34
N PRO A 189 -8.99 -29.44 6.95
CA PRO A 189 -9.36 -30.44 5.96
C PRO A 189 -9.07 -29.87 4.56
N ALA A 190 -8.22 -30.57 3.81
CA ALA A 190 -7.98 -30.31 2.39
C ALA A 190 -9.28 -30.46 1.59
N GLN A 191 -9.76 -29.38 0.97
CA GLN A 191 -10.87 -29.45 0.02
C GLN A 191 -10.35 -29.60 -1.41
N ARG A 192 -10.77 -30.70 -2.01
CA ARG A 192 -10.52 -31.17 -3.37
C ARG A 192 -11.38 -30.35 -4.34
N VAL A 193 -10.77 -29.72 -5.34
CA VAL A 193 -11.48 -29.01 -6.41
C VAL A 193 -11.93 -30.04 -7.46
N SER A 194 -13.24 -30.17 -7.63
CA SER A 194 -13.85 -30.83 -8.79
C SER A 194 -14.42 -29.77 -9.72
N ALA A 195 -14.07 -29.84 -11.00
CA ALA A 195 -14.60 -29.00 -12.06
C ALA A 195 -15.74 -29.74 -12.77
N GLU A 196 -16.94 -29.17 -12.75
CA GLU A 196 -17.97 -29.45 -13.76
C GLU A 196 -18.65 -28.14 -14.15
N GLY A 197 -18.70 -27.88 -15.45
CA GLY A 197 -19.30 -26.69 -16.02
C GLY A 197 -20.69 -26.95 -16.61
N ARG A 198 -21.49 -25.88 -16.65
CA ARG A 198 -22.27 -25.35 -17.79
C ARG A 198 -23.52 -24.65 -17.24
N GLY A 199 -23.71 -23.42 -17.71
CA GLY A 199 -24.94 -22.65 -17.50
C GLY A 199 -24.75 -21.27 -18.12
N ALA A 200 -25.21 -21.10 -19.36
CA ALA A 200 -25.15 -19.85 -20.10
C ALA A 200 -26.05 -18.80 -19.44
N ALA A 201 -25.51 -17.60 -19.23
CA ALA A 201 -26.30 -16.39 -19.04
C ALA A 201 -25.82 -15.36 -20.08
N GLU A 202 -26.76 -14.84 -20.86
CA GLU A 202 -26.55 -13.72 -21.78
C GLU A 202 -26.03 -12.51 -21.00
N GLU A 203 -24.85 -12.00 -21.37
CA GLU A 203 -24.41 -10.66 -20.97
C GLU A 203 -24.54 -9.71 -22.16
N SER A 204 -25.26 -8.62 -21.94
CA SER A 204 -25.24 -7.45 -22.82
C SER A 204 -23.91 -6.72 -22.62
N PRO A 205 -23.04 -6.60 -23.64
CA PRO A 205 -21.72 -6.04 -23.44
C PRO A 205 -21.80 -4.52 -23.36
N LEU A 206 -21.50 -3.95 -22.20
CA LEU A 206 -21.04 -2.57 -22.12
C LEU A 206 -19.68 -2.53 -22.83
N LYS A 207 -19.67 -2.04 -24.07
CA LYS A 207 -18.45 -1.83 -24.85
C LYS A 207 -17.59 -0.78 -24.14
N LEU A 208 -16.53 -1.22 -23.48
CA LEU A 208 -15.38 -0.37 -23.17
C LEU A 208 -14.35 -0.59 -24.28
N ASP A 209 -14.06 0.51 -24.98
CA ASP A 209 -13.06 0.59 -26.05
C ASP A 209 -11.68 0.14 -25.54
N PRO A 210 -11.03 -0.87 -26.14
CA PRO A 210 -9.70 -1.30 -25.74
C PRO A 210 -8.67 -0.36 -26.36
N GLY A 211 -8.59 0.86 -25.82
CA GLY A 211 -7.46 1.75 -26.02
C GLY A 211 -6.23 1.16 -25.33
N GLY A 212 -5.50 0.30 -26.03
CA GLY A 212 -4.14 -0.09 -25.68
C GLY A 212 -3.28 1.16 -25.58
N GLY A 213 -2.93 1.54 -24.35
CA GLY A 213 -1.94 2.56 -24.07
C GLY A 213 -0.73 1.88 -23.44
N ASP A 214 0.37 1.83 -24.19
CA ASP A 214 1.71 1.58 -23.68
C ASP A 214 1.95 2.34 -22.37
N ALA A 215 2.83 1.79 -21.54
CA ALA A 215 3.42 2.49 -20.40
C ALA A 215 4.15 3.74 -20.91
N ALA A 216 3.40 4.82 -21.10
CA ALA A 216 3.92 6.10 -21.47
C ALA A 216 4.74 6.63 -20.29
N SER A 217 6.01 6.85 -20.56
CA SER A 217 6.91 7.69 -19.79
C SER A 217 6.23 9.03 -19.49
N ASN A 218 5.72 9.20 -18.27
CA ASN A 218 5.37 10.52 -17.76
C ASN A 218 6.69 11.26 -17.48
N SER A 219 7.17 11.98 -18.50
CA SER A 219 8.36 12.83 -18.43
C SER A 219 8.04 14.24 -17.92
N ASP A 220 6.76 14.56 -17.69
CA ASP A 220 6.34 15.80 -17.04
C ASP A 220 5.90 15.50 -15.61
N GLY A 221 6.81 15.77 -14.66
CA GLY A 221 6.65 15.56 -13.22
C GLY A 221 5.64 16.48 -12.54
N ALA A 222 4.48 16.73 -13.15
CA ALA A 222 3.36 17.39 -12.49
C ALA A 222 2.50 16.33 -11.78
N ILE A 223 2.55 16.33 -10.45
CA ILE A 223 1.53 15.66 -9.63
C ILE A 223 0.23 16.45 -9.88
N PRO A 224 -0.88 15.83 -10.32
CA PRO A 224 -2.14 16.53 -10.48
C PRO A 224 -2.54 17.20 -9.16
N GLU A 225 -2.90 18.48 -9.19
CA GLU A 225 -3.45 19.14 -8.01
C GLU A 225 -4.72 18.39 -7.55
N LEU A 226 -4.77 18.05 -6.26
CA LEU A 226 -5.95 17.48 -5.61
C LEU A 226 -7.08 18.52 -5.68
N ARG A 227 -8.17 18.16 -6.38
CA ARG A 227 -9.32 19.04 -6.59
C ARG A 227 -10.22 19.05 -5.36
N ALA A 228 -10.99 20.12 -5.17
CA ALA A 228 -11.89 20.18 -4.02
C ALA A 228 -13.02 19.13 -4.16
N PRO A 229 -13.47 18.46 -3.08
CA PRO A 229 -14.53 17.45 -3.15
C PRO A 229 -15.81 17.92 -3.84
N SER A 230 -16.14 19.21 -3.75
CA SER A 230 -17.27 19.85 -4.42
C SER A 230 -17.16 19.88 -5.95
N GLU A 231 -15.94 19.97 -6.48
CA GLU A 231 -15.68 20.02 -7.93
C GLU A 231 -15.86 18.64 -8.58
N ILE A 232 -15.52 17.58 -7.84
CA ILE A 232 -15.67 16.20 -8.28
C ILE A 232 -17.12 15.73 -8.16
N ALA A 233 -17.83 16.15 -7.10
CA ALA A 233 -19.26 15.90 -6.96
C ALA A 233 -20.07 16.41 -8.18
N ALA A 234 -19.62 17.50 -8.80
CA ALA A 234 -20.24 18.05 -10.01
C ALA A 234 -20.00 17.20 -11.26
N GLU A 235 -18.91 16.42 -11.33
CA GLU A 235 -18.62 15.48 -12.43
C GLU A 235 -19.44 14.19 -12.33
N PHE A 236 -19.93 13.85 -11.12
CA PHE A 236 -20.77 12.68 -10.87
C PHE A 236 -22.16 13.07 -10.32
N PRO A 237 -23.02 13.74 -11.11
CA PRO A 237 -24.31 14.27 -10.65
C PRO A 237 -25.29 13.18 -10.17
N THR A 238 -25.02 11.90 -10.46
CA THR A 238 -25.78 10.75 -9.98
C THR A 238 -25.37 10.28 -8.57
N LEU A 239 -24.17 10.66 -8.10
CA LEU A 239 -23.72 10.39 -6.73
C LEU A 239 -24.22 11.52 -5.83
N LYS A 240 -25.36 11.30 -5.17
CA LYS A 240 -25.80 12.21 -4.10
C LYS A 240 -25.10 11.82 -2.81
N ARG A 241 -24.71 12.83 -2.03
CA ARG A 241 -24.29 12.64 -0.63
C ARG A 241 -25.32 11.72 0.05
N GLY A 242 -24.86 10.66 0.71
CA GLY A 242 -25.74 9.75 1.43
C GLY A 242 -26.63 10.54 2.38
N GLY A 243 -27.90 10.70 2.02
CA GLY A 243 -28.91 11.21 2.94
C GLY A 243 -28.96 10.19 4.08
N GLY A 244 -28.68 10.65 5.30
CA GLY A 244 -28.87 9.84 6.50
C GLY A 244 -30.24 9.17 6.42
N ARG A 245 -30.27 7.85 6.57
CA ARG A 245 -31.53 7.13 6.69
C ARG A 245 -32.18 7.61 7.98
N GLU A 246 -33.32 8.29 7.87
CA GLU A 246 -34.31 8.39 8.95
C GLU A 246 -34.83 7.00 9.35
#